data_AF-W4LL04-F1
#
_entry.id   AF-W4LL04-F1
#
_cell.length_a   1.000
_cell.length_b   1.000
_cell.length_c   1.000
_cell.angle_alpha   90.00
_cell.angle_beta   90.00
_cell.angle_gamma   90.00
#
_symmetry.space_group_name_H-M   'P 1'
#
loop_
_entity.id
_entity.type
_entity.pdbx_description
1 polymer ?
#
loop_
_entity_poly.entity_id
_entity_poly.type
_entity_poly.pdbx_seq_one_letter_code
_entity_poly.pdbx_strand_id
1 'polypeptide(L)'
;MASTTWVTVFLVRLSRGSQVASELLGERFSGILVTDRWRAYNWYRVRWRQLCWAHLLRDFEAMSGREGASKEIGEGLKSQANQMFHWWHRVRDGRLSRSSFRTDMTPVRREVERLLEAGSCCEVDKTEGMCRDILKRRAGAVDVCASQRCGAGEQ
;
A
#
# COMPACT_ATOMS: atom_id res chain seq x y z
N MET A 1 8.97 -3.20 12.45
CA MET A 1 9.11 -1.83 12.95
C MET A 1 7.71 -1.28 13.18
N ALA A 2 7.44 -0.74 14.37
CA ALA A 2 6.23 0.04 14.64
C ALA A 2 6.67 1.45 15.03
N SER A 3 5.99 2.48 14.53
CA SER A 3 6.40 3.87 14.74
C SER A 3 5.20 4.72 15.15
N THR A 4 5.43 5.58 16.12
CA THR A 4 4.51 6.62 16.59
C THR A 4 5.24 7.97 16.51
N THR A 5 4.55 9.07 16.85
CA THR A 5 5.18 10.39 16.94
C THR A 5 6.36 10.45 17.92
N TRP A 6 6.37 9.58 18.95
CA TRP A 6 7.31 9.67 20.05
C TRP A 6 8.39 8.59 20.03
N VAL A 7 8.05 7.41 19.52
CA VAL A 7 8.92 6.24 19.60
C VAL A 7 8.80 5.39 18.34
N THR A 8 9.93 4.83 17.94
CA THR A 8 10.01 3.74 16.95
C THR A 8 10.54 2.50 17.64
N VAL A 9 9.80 1.40 17.52
CA VAL A 9 10.11 0.11 18.12
C VAL A 9 10.54 -0.87 17.04
N PHE A 10 11.68 -1.52 17.28
CA PHE A 10 12.19 -2.63 16.48
C PHE A 10 12.06 -3.92 17.26
N LEU A 11 11.66 -4.99 16.58
CA LEU A 11 11.55 -6.32 17.15
C LEU A 11 12.29 -7.29 16.26
N VAL A 12 13.29 -7.97 16.81
CA VAL A 12 14.06 -9.01 16.13
C VAL A 12 13.64 -10.37 16.70
N ARG A 13 13.23 -11.29 15.83
CA ARG A 13 12.71 -12.62 16.18
C ARG A 13 13.30 -13.64 15.22
N LEU A 14 13.40 -14.89 15.67
CA LEU A 14 13.89 -16.01 14.84
C LEU A 14 12.87 -16.47 13.79
N SER A 15 11.62 -16.01 13.89
CA SER A 15 10.55 -16.35 12.96
C SER A 15 9.92 -15.10 12.38
N ARG A 16 9.45 -15.26 11.15
CA ARG A 16 8.66 -14.29 10.40
C ARG A 16 7.21 -14.81 10.23
N GLY A 17 6.75 -15.77 11.02
CA GLY A 17 5.38 -16.29 10.88
C GLY A 17 4.28 -15.26 11.17
N SER A 18 3.06 -15.54 10.70
CA SER A 18 1.86 -14.74 11.03
C SER A 18 1.66 -14.56 12.53
N GLN A 19 2.02 -15.58 13.32
CA GLN A 19 1.97 -15.54 14.78
C GLN A 19 2.82 -14.40 15.35
N VAL A 20 4.07 -14.26 14.89
CA VAL A 20 4.98 -13.21 15.34
C VAL A 20 4.44 -11.81 14.99
N ALA A 21 3.88 -11.67 13.78
CA ALA A 21 3.27 -10.40 13.36
C ALA A 21 2.03 -10.05 14.19
N SER A 22 1.20 -11.04 14.52
CA SER A 22 0.01 -10.87 15.36
C SER A 22 0.36 -10.54 16.80
N GLU A 23 1.36 -11.19 17.39
CA GLU A 23 1.87 -10.89 18.73
C GLU A 23 2.40 -9.46 18.84
N LEU A 24 3.13 -8.99 17.82
CA LEU A 24 3.67 -7.63 17.80
C LEU A 24 2.55 -6.57 17.80
N LEU A 25 1.49 -6.80 17.04
CA LEU A 25 0.35 -5.86 16.98
C LEU A 25 -0.52 -5.97 18.24
N GLY A 26 -0.62 -7.16 18.82
CA GLY A 26 -1.48 -7.45 19.94
C GLY A 26 -2.94 -7.64 19.52
N GLU A 27 -3.69 -8.42 20.29
CA GLU A 27 -5.08 -8.81 19.98
C GLU A 27 -6.04 -7.62 19.88
N ARG A 28 -5.73 -6.51 20.55
CA ARG A 28 -6.58 -5.31 20.60
C ARG A 28 -6.32 -4.32 19.45
N PHE A 29 -5.35 -4.59 18.57
CA PHE A 29 -5.02 -3.67 17.50
C PHE A 29 -6.14 -3.59 16.45
N SER A 30 -6.73 -2.40 16.33
CA SER A 30 -7.83 -2.12 15.39
C SER A 30 -7.57 -0.90 14.49
N GLY A 31 -6.30 -0.47 14.41
CA GLY A 31 -5.86 0.67 13.61
C GLY A 31 -5.67 0.34 12.12
N ILE A 32 -5.09 1.27 11.40
CA ILE A 32 -4.65 1.02 10.02
C ILE A 32 -3.26 0.43 10.02
N LEU A 33 -3.14 -0.68 9.31
CA LEU A 33 -1.91 -1.41 9.16
C LEU A 33 -1.33 -1.16 7.77
N VAL A 34 -0.21 -0.44 7.70
CA VAL A 34 0.54 -0.25 6.44
C VAL A 34 1.65 -1.29 6.38
N THR A 35 1.58 -2.23 5.43
CA THR A 35 2.53 -3.36 5.30
C THR A 35 2.99 -3.52 3.87
N ASP A 36 4.05 -4.28 3.64
CA ASP A 36 4.28 -4.87 2.33
C ASP A 36 3.19 -5.92 1.96
N ARG A 37 3.41 -6.63 0.85
CA ARG A 37 2.51 -7.70 0.36
C ARG A 37 2.67 -9.02 1.10
N TRP A 38 3.42 -9.06 2.19
CA TRP A 38 3.78 -10.31 2.82
C TRP A 38 2.58 -11.03 3.45
N ARG A 39 2.58 -12.36 3.32
CA ARG A 39 1.45 -13.23 3.67
C ARG A 39 1.19 -13.32 5.17
N ALA A 40 2.18 -13.02 6.00
CA ALA A 40 2.07 -13.06 7.45
C ALA A 40 0.98 -12.13 8.01
N TYR A 41 0.54 -11.13 7.22
CA TYR A 41 -0.52 -10.20 7.59
C TYR A 41 -1.88 -10.54 6.96
N ASN A 42 -2.04 -11.70 6.32
CA ASN A 42 -3.30 -12.07 5.64
C ASN A 42 -4.47 -12.32 6.60
N TRP A 43 -4.20 -12.55 7.88
CA TRP A 43 -5.22 -12.61 8.94
C TRP A 43 -5.85 -11.23 9.23
N TYR A 44 -5.18 -10.13 8.86
CA TYR A 44 -5.72 -8.79 9.07
C TYR A 44 -6.69 -8.39 7.95
N ARG A 45 -7.80 -7.75 8.33
CA ARG A 45 -8.88 -7.38 7.40
C ARG A 45 -8.36 -6.42 6.34
N VAL A 46 -8.52 -6.78 5.06
CA VAL A 46 -8.02 -6.00 3.91
C VAL A 46 -8.46 -4.54 3.94
N ARG A 47 -9.70 -4.24 4.35
CA ARG A 47 -10.22 -2.86 4.43
C ARG A 47 -9.45 -1.96 5.41
N TRP A 48 -8.69 -2.53 6.35
CA TRP A 48 -7.87 -1.82 7.34
C TRP A 48 -6.36 -2.01 7.08
N ARG A 49 -6.01 -2.69 5.98
CA ARG A 49 -4.63 -3.04 5.62
C ARG A 49 -4.23 -2.34 4.33
N GLN A 50 -3.36 -1.34 4.45
CA GLN A 50 -2.79 -0.65 3.31
C GLN A 50 -1.49 -1.29 2.85
N LEU A 51 -1.26 -1.34 1.55
CA LEU A 51 0.05 -1.70 1.03
C LEU A 51 0.97 -0.48 1.08
N CYS A 52 2.21 -0.72 1.51
CA CYS A 52 3.22 0.31 1.61
C CYS A 52 3.64 0.74 0.20
N TRP A 53 3.36 2.00 -0.14
CA TRP A 53 3.69 2.56 -1.45
C TRP A 53 5.17 2.48 -1.82
N ALA A 54 6.08 2.53 -0.86
CA ALA A 54 7.52 2.37 -1.14
C ALA A 54 7.86 0.96 -1.62
N HIS A 55 7.14 -0.06 -1.13
CA HIS A 55 7.28 -1.43 -1.63
C HIS A 55 6.62 -1.59 -3.00
N LEU A 56 5.44 -0.99 -3.21
CA LEU A 56 4.79 -0.97 -4.51
C LEU A 56 5.66 -0.30 -5.58
N LEU A 57 6.29 0.84 -5.28
CA LEU A 57 7.18 1.53 -6.21
C LEU A 57 8.34 0.62 -6.65
N ARG A 58 8.97 -0.11 -5.72
CA ARG A 58 10.04 -1.07 -6.05
C ARG A 58 9.54 -2.24 -6.90
N ASP A 59 8.35 -2.76 -6.60
CA ASP A 59 7.69 -3.79 -7.41
C ASP A 59 7.45 -3.28 -8.85
N PHE A 60 6.96 -2.05 -8.99
CA PHE A 60 6.70 -1.40 -10.28
C PHE A 60 7.99 -1.09 -11.05
N GLU A 61 9.06 -0.69 -10.35
CA GLU A 61 10.39 -0.53 -10.95
C GLU A 61 10.92 -1.85 -11.50
N ALA A 62 10.79 -2.93 -10.74
CA ALA A 62 11.17 -4.27 -11.20
C ALA A 62 10.33 -4.75 -12.39
N MET A 63 9.08 -4.30 -12.52
CA MET A 63 8.25 -4.52 -13.71
C MET A 63 8.75 -3.70 -14.90
N SER A 64 9.04 -2.41 -14.69
CA SER A 64 9.54 -1.51 -15.74
C SER A 64 10.91 -1.90 -16.32
N GLY A 65 11.69 -2.68 -15.57
CA GLY A 65 12.96 -3.25 -16.04
C GLY A 65 12.82 -4.47 -16.96
N ARG A 66 11.60 -4.91 -17.28
CA ARG A 66 11.33 -6.03 -18.21
C ARG A 66 11.07 -5.50 -19.61
N GLU A 67 10.65 -6.37 -20.53
CA GLU A 67 10.29 -6.03 -21.91
C GLU A 67 8.78 -6.19 -22.17
N GLY A 68 8.34 -5.67 -23.32
CA GLY A 68 6.95 -5.76 -23.78
C GLY A 68 5.93 -5.19 -22.81
N ALA A 69 4.76 -5.82 -22.72
CA ALA A 69 3.64 -5.37 -21.89
C ALA A 69 4.03 -5.17 -20.41
N SER A 70 4.97 -5.95 -19.88
CA SER A 70 5.43 -5.77 -18.49
C SER A 70 6.10 -4.42 -18.27
N LYS A 71 6.87 -3.95 -19.25
CA LYS A 71 7.55 -2.66 -19.20
C LYS A 71 6.53 -1.53 -19.16
N GLU A 72 5.61 -1.52 -20.12
CA GLU A 72 4.59 -0.48 -20.27
C GLU A 72 3.72 -0.36 -19.01
N ILE A 73 3.29 -1.50 -18.46
CA ILE A 73 2.48 -1.54 -17.23
C ILE A 73 3.32 -1.09 -16.03
N GLY A 74 4.57 -1.53 -15.93
CA GLY A 74 5.49 -1.11 -14.87
C GLY A 74 5.77 0.39 -14.89
N GLU A 75 6.02 0.98 -16.06
CA GLU A 75 6.23 2.41 -16.24
C GLU A 75 4.97 3.22 -15.89
N GLY A 76 3.80 2.76 -16.33
CA GLY A 76 2.52 3.35 -15.96
C GLY A 76 2.30 3.36 -14.44
N LEU A 77 2.48 2.22 -13.78
CA LEU A 77 2.31 2.08 -12.33
C LEU A 77 3.33 2.91 -11.55
N LYS A 78 4.58 2.94 -12.02
CA LYS A 78 5.64 3.78 -11.46
C LYS A 78 5.28 5.27 -11.53
N SER A 79 4.74 5.72 -12.67
CA SER A 79 4.27 7.09 -12.84
C SER A 79 3.18 7.46 -11.82
N GLN A 80 2.19 6.59 -11.63
CA GLN A 80 1.14 6.78 -10.63
C GLN A 80 1.67 6.81 -9.19
N ALA A 81 2.62 5.92 -8.86
CA ALA A 81 3.27 5.91 -7.55
C ALA A 81 4.07 7.21 -7.29
N ASN A 82 4.78 7.73 -8.30
CA ASN A 82 5.49 9.00 -8.21
C ASN A 82 4.53 10.18 -8.01
N GLN A 83 3.39 10.19 -8.69
CA GLN A 83 2.35 11.21 -8.49
C GLN A 83 1.79 11.18 -7.06
N MET A 84 1.50 9.99 -6.53
CA MET A 84 1.09 9.82 -5.13
C MET A 84 2.14 10.38 -4.17
N PHE A 85 3.43 10.04 -4.36
CA PHE A 85 4.51 10.53 -3.49
C PHE A 85 4.66 12.04 -3.56
N HIS A 86 4.56 12.62 -4.77
CA HIS A 86 4.59 14.07 -4.96
C HIS A 86 3.53 14.77 -4.10
N TRP A 87 2.27 14.32 -4.14
CA TRP A 87 1.23 14.92 -3.32
C TRP A 87 1.37 14.61 -1.83
N TRP A 88 1.82 13.40 -1.48
CA TRP A 88 2.11 13.05 -0.09
C TRP A 88 3.17 13.97 0.53
N HIS A 89 4.24 14.28 -0.20
CA HIS A 89 5.25 15.23 0.24
C HIS A 89 4.67 16.62 0.46
N ARG A 90 3.76 17.08 -0.40
CA ARG A 90 3.06 18.36 -0.19
C ARG A 90 2.17 18.34 1.06
N VAL A 91 1.50 17.23 1.36
CA VAL A 91 0.74 17.08 2.63
C VAL A 91 1.67 17.12 3.83
N ARG A 92 2.78 16.37 3.79
CA ARG A 92 3.79 16.33 4.86
C ARG A 92 4.35 17.72 5.14
N ASP A 93 4.62 18.48 4.08
CA ASP A 93 5.21 19.82 4.16
C ASP A 93 4.16 20.91 4.46
N GLY A 94 2.90 20.55 4.71
CA GLY A 94 1.81 21.50 5.00
C GLY A 94 1.31 22.32 3.80
N ARG A 95 1.75 21.99 2.58
CA ARG A 95 1.45 22.71 1.33
C ARG A 95 0.20 22.17 0.59
N LEU A 96 -0.37 21.07 1.08
CA LEU A 96 -1.60 20.48 0.55
C LEU A 96 -2.43 19.97 1.72
N SER A 97 -3.71 20.31 1.74
CA SER A 97 -4.61 19.80 2.77
C SER A 97 -4.80 18.28 2.60
N ARG A 98 -5.04 17.58 3.71
CA ARG A 98 -5.38 16.15 3.64
C ARG A 98 -6.63 15.91 2.80
N SER A 99 -7.64 16.80 2.86
CA SER A 99 -8.87 16.66 2.07
C SER A 99 -8.63 16.79 0.57
N SER A 100 -7.85 17.78 0.13
CA SER A 100 -7.44 17.91 -1.27
C SER A 100 -6.68 16.67 -1.73
N PHE A 101 -5.72 16.19 -0.92
CA PHE A 101 -4.99 14.96 -1.22
C PHE A 101 -5.91 13.74 -1.43
N ARG A 102 -7.00 13.60 -0.64
CA ARG A 102 -7.97 12.51 -0.85
C ARG A 102 -8.65 12.61 -2.21
N THR A 103 -9.07 13.81 -2.60
CA THR A 103 -9.68 14.06 -3.91
C THR A 103 -8.70 13.79 -5.03
N ASP A 104 -7.47 14.31 -4.93
CA ASP A 104 -6.41 14.15 -5.92
C ASP A 104 -6.03 12.67 -6.09
N MET A 105 -6.04 11.88 -5.01
CA MET A 105 -5.78 10.44 -5.06
C MET A 105 -6.84 9.63 -5.82
N THR A 106 -8.03 10.17 -6.09
CA THR A 106 -9.10 9.44 -6.78
C THR A 106 -8.72 8.98 -8.19
N PRO A 107 -8.24 9.86 -9.10
CA PRO A 107 -7.76 9.45 -10.41
C PRO A 107 -6.56 8.49 -10.33
N VAL A 108 -5.61 8.71 -9.41
CA VAL A 108 -4.45 7.82 -9.23
C VAL A 108 -4.89 6.39 -8.89
N ARG A 109 -5.85 6.24 -7.98
CA ARG A 109 -6.38 4.91 -7.61
C ARG A 109 -6.98 4.19 -8.80
N ARG A 110 -7.83 4.88 -9.56
CA ARG A 110 -8.49 4.31 -10.74
C ARG A 110 -7.48 3.86 -11.77
N GLU A 111 -6.44 4.67 -12.02
CA GLU A 111 -5.44 4.32 -13.01
C GLU A 111 -4.53 3.17 -12.54
N VAL A 112 -4.17 3.14 -11.26
CA VAL A 112 -3.46 1.99 -10.68
C VAL A 112 -4.30 0.71 -10.81
N GLU A 113 -5.59 0.75 -10.47
CA GLU A 113 -6.49 -0.40 -10.62
C GLU A 113 -6.56 -0.86 -12.07
N ARG A 114 -6.78 0.05 -13.02
CA ARG A 114 -6.82 -0.25 -14.45
C ARG A 114 -5.54 -0.91 -14.96
N LEU A 115 -4.37 -0.38 -14.57
CA LEU A 115 -3.07 -0.93 -14.96
C LEU A 115 -2.79 -2.29 -14.33
N LEU A 116 -3.19 -2.50 -13.07
CA LEU A 116 -3.09 -3.80 -12.42
C LEU A 116 -4.03 -4.83 -13.07
N GLU A 117 -5.23 -4.44 -13.48
CA GLU A 117 -6.15 -5.30 -14.23
C GLU A 117 -5.53 -5.70 -15.58
N ALA A 118 -4.97 -4.75 -16.33
CA ALA A 118 -4.23 -5.05 -17.55
C ALA A 118 -3.04 -6.00 -17.30
N GLY A 119 -2.26 -5.76 -16.24
CA GLY A 119 -1.14 -6.60 -15.84
C GLY A 119 -1.55 -8.00 -15.43
N SER A 120 -2.74 -8.15 -14.85
CA SER A 120 -3.28 -9.46 -14.44
C SER A 120 -3.69 -10.37 -15.61
N CYS A 121 -3.70 -9.83 -16.83
CA CYS A 121 -4.01 -10.53 -18.08
C CYS A 121 -2.82 -10.58 -19.05
N CYS A 122 -1.63 -10.12 -18.66
CA CYS A 122 -0.46 -10.14 -19.53
C CYS A 122 0.21 -11.52 -19.56
N GLU A 123 0.91 -11.85 -20.66
CA GLU A 123 1.56 -13.15 -20.89
C GLU A 123 2.86 -13.36 -20.07
N VAL A 124 3.20 -12.44 -19.17
CA VAL A 124 4.40 -12.52 -18.35
C VAL A 124 4.04 -12.95 -16.93
N ASP A 125 4.17 -14.24 -16.63
CA ASP A 125 3.77 -14.88 -15.35
C ASP A 125 4.13 -14.08 -14.10
N LYS A 126 5.34 -13.50 -14.05
CA LYS A 126 5.81 -12.71 -12.90
C LYS A 126 5.00 -11.43 -12.72
N THR A 127 4.71 -10.74 -13.81
CA THR A 127 3.91 -9.50 -13.79
C THR A 127 2.45 -9.82 -13.52
N GLU A 128 1.93 -10.85 -14.17
CA GLU A 128 0.57 -11.34 -14.00
C GLU A 128 0.29 -11.73 -12.54
N GLY A 129 1.11 -12.60 -11.97
CA GLY A 129 0.98 -13.06 -10.59
C GLY A 129 1.11 -11.93 -9.58
N MET A 130 2.00 -10.97 -9.82
CA MET A 130 2.17 -9.78 -8.97
C MET A 130 0.93 -8.89 -9.02
N CYS A 131 0.41 -8.59 -10.20
CA CYS A 131 -0.78 -7.76 -10.36
C CYS A 131 -2.01 -8.41 -9.73
N ARG A 132 -2.21 -9.73 -9.95
CA ARG A 132 -3.28 -10.51 -9.30
C ARG A 132 -3.16 -10.49 -7.78
N ASP A 133 -1.95 -10.60 -7.23
CA ASP A 133 -1.72 -10.53 -5.78
C ASP A 133 -2.06 -9.14 -5.21
N ILE A 134 -1.72 -8.06 -5.91
CA ILE A 134 -2.07 -6.70 -5.49
C ILE A 134 -3.59 -6.49 -5.56
N LEU A 135 -4.26 -6.92 -6.64
CA LEU A 135 -5.71 -6.78 -6.83
C LEU A 135 -6.54 -7.51 -5.75
N LYS A 136 -6.07 -8.65 -5.23
CA LYS A 136 -6.70 -9.32 -4.08
C LYS A 136 -6.83 -8.43 -2.85
N ARG A 137 -6.05 -7.34 -2.79
CA ARG A 137 -6.00 -6.38 -1.68
C ARG A 137 -6.60 -5.02 -2.04
N ARG A 138 -7.33 -4.88 -3.16
CA ARG A 138 -7.86 -3.60 -3.69
C ARG A 138 -8.50 -2.68 -2.65
N ALA A 139 -9.26 -3.24 -1.70
CA ALA A 139 -9.95 -2.48 -0.67
C ALA A 139 -9.01 -1.74 0.32
N GLY A 140 -7.71 -2.07 0.33
CA GLY A 140 -6.69 -1.34 1.09
C GLY A 140 -5.41 -1.03 0.32
N ALA A 141 -5.16 -1.67 -0.83
CA ALA A 141 -3.90 -1.55 -1.58
C ALA A 141 -3.57 -0.11 -2.03
N VAL A 142 -4.59 0.71 -2.33
CA VAL A 142 -4.43 2.08 -2.86
C VAL A 142 -5.17 3.13 -2.03
N ASP A 143 -5.80 2.71 -0.92
CA ASP A 143 -6.52 3.64 -0.07
C ASP A 143 -5.57 4.33 0.90
N VAL A 144 -5.28 5.61 0.68
CA VAL A 144 -4.45 6.43 1.59
C VAL A 144 -5.29 7.12 2.67
N CYS A 145 -6.62 6.89 2.71
CA CYS A 145 -7.56 7.72 3.48
C CYS A 145 -7.86 7.28 4.91
N ALA A 146 -7.45 6.10 5.36
CA ALA A 146 -8.06 5.52 6.56
C ALA A 146 -7.56 6.06 7.93
N SER A 147 -7.09 7.32 8.01
CA SER A 147 -6.73 7.95 9.30
C SER A 147 -7.90 8.58 10.07
N GLN A 148 -9.14 8.50 9.58
CA GLN A 148 -10.32 8.97 10.33
C GLN A 148 -10.94 7.85 11.17
N ARG A 149 -10.31 7.55 12.32
CA ARG A 149 -11.08 7.50 13.57
C ARG A 149 -10.83 8.81 14.30
N CYS A 150 -11.55 9.86 13.93
CA CYS A 150 -11.85 10.90 14.90
C CYS A 150 -12.76 10.23 15.93
N GLY A 151 -12.29 10.09 17.17
CA GLY A 151 -13.15 9.72 18.29
C GLY A 151 -14.19 10.82 18.49
N ALA A 152 -15.38 10.62 17.94
CA ALA A 152 -16.60 11.07 18.57
C ALA A 152 -16.89 10.05 19.69
N GLY A 153 -16.90 10.53 20.93
CA GLY A 153 -17.10 9.71 22.11
C GLY A 153 -16.71 10.45 23.38
N GLU A 154 -17.26 11.65 23.58
CA GLU A 154 -17.60 12.10 24.93
C GLU A 154 -18.72 11.19 25.45
N GLN A 155 -18.40 10.42 26.48
CA GLN A 155 -19.20 10.15 27.69
C GLN A 155 -18.47 9.10 28.54
#